data_AF-A0A9D9PTB4-F1
#
_entry.id   AF-A0A9D9PTB4-F1
#
_cell.length_a   1.000
_cell.length_b   1.000
_cell.length_c   1.000
_cell.angle_alpha   90.00
_cell.angle_beta   90.00
_cell.angle_gamma   90.00
#
_symmetry.space_group_name_H-M   'P 1'
#
loop_
_entity.id
_entity.type
_entity.pdbx_description
1 polymer ?
#
loop_
_entity_poly.entity_id
_entity_poly.type
_entity_poly.pdbx_seq_one_letter_code
_entity_poly.pdbx_strand_id
1 'polypeptide(L)'
;MMGEKDAITKNYMQDKTVFADAFNFLLYNGEQVIKPDQLKEADTDELTLPYGDDGKTVTIERFRDVIKSAAVMKDENRAYVILGIENQTELHYAMPVRNMLYDSIQYTKQVKKKASEHDENNEKPKSSGEFLSGFYKTDKILPVITLTVYFGSDEWDAPRDLHSMLDADEETLKFVDNYHLHLIAPAEINEED
;
A
#
# COMPACT_ATOMS: atom_id res chain seq x y z
N MET A 1 25.92 9.56 -6.04
CA MET A 1 25.91 8.29 -5.28
C MET A 1 24.54 7.64 -5.41
N MET A 2 24.43 6.31 -5.32
CA MET A 2 23.14 5.59 -5.43
C MET A 2 22.20 5.97 -4.26
N GLY A 3 22.72 6.07 -3.04
CA GLY A 3 21.94 6.42 -1.85
C GLY A 3 21.47 7.88 -1.76
N GLU A 4 21.95 8.79 -2.63
CA GLU A 4 21.46 10.18 -2.65
C GLU A 4 20.12 10.29 -3.39
N LYS A 5 19.94 9.55 -4.49
CA LYS A 5 18.69 9.55 -5.26
C LYS A 5 17.55 8.91 -4.45
N ASP A 6 17.81 7.75 -3.87
CA ASP A 6 16.86 7.05 -3.00
C ASP A 6 16.38 7.95 -1.83
N ALA A 7 17.30 8.69 -1.21
CA ALA A 7 16.98 9.61 -0.12
C ALA A 7 16.14 10.81 -0.58
N ILE A 8 16.40 11.35 -1.77
CA ILE A 8 15.62 12.44 -2.36
C ILE A 8 14.20 11.97 -2.68
N THR A 9 14.04 10.83 -3.36
CA THR A 9 12.73 10.26 -3.71
C THR A 9 11.91 9.95 -2.46
N LYS A 10 12.54 9.37 -1.43
CA LYS A 10 11.90 9.11 -0.14
C LYS A 10 11.41 10.40 0.53
N ASN A 11 12.26 11.42 0.63
CA ASN A 11 11.89 12.70 1.24
C ASN A 11 10.78 13.39 0.45
N TYR A 12 10.83 13.33 -0.88
CA TYR A 12 9.81 13.89 -1.75
C TYR A 12 8.43 13.26 -1.50
N MET A 13 8.36 11.93 -1.39
CA MET A 13 7.08 11.25 -1.13
C MET A 13 6.62 11.34 0.33
N GLN A 14 7.51 11.62 1.28
CA GLN A 14 7.16 11.86 2.67
C GLN A 14 6.68 13.30 2.93
N ASP A 15 6.90 14.23 1.99
CA ASP A 15 6.34 15.58 2.06
C ASP A 15 4.81 15.51 1.99
N LYS A 16 4.13 16.01 3.03
CA LYS A 16 2.67 15.94 3.13
C LYS A 16 1.93 16.68 2.02
N THR A 17 2.55 17.70 1.43
CA THR A 17 1.98 18.46 0.31
C THR A 17 2.00 17.60 -0.93
N VAL A 18 3.17 17.07 -1.28
CA VAL A 18 3.34 16.16 -2.42
C VAL A 18 2.45 14.93 -2.27
N PHE A 19 2.40 14.37 -1.07
CA PHE A 19 1.56 13.21 -0.78
C PHE A 19 0.07 13.51 -0.97
N ALA A 20 -0.42 14.63 -0.43
CA ALA A 20 -1.81 15.05 -0.58
C ALA A 20 -2.16 15.30 -2.05
N ASP A 21 -1.28 15.96 -2.81
CA ASP A 21 -1.48 16.24 -4.22
C ASP A 21 -1.58 14.97 -5.05
N ALA A 22 -0.71 13.98 -4.80
CA ALA A 22 -0.74 12.70 -5.51
C ALA A 22 -2.08 11.96 -5.32
N PHE A 23 -2.63 11.96 -4.10
CA PHE A 23 -3.95 11.36 -3.85
C PHE A 23 -5.13 12.24 -4.28
N ASN A 24 -4.98 13.57 -4.30
CA ASN A 24 -5.97 14.46 -4.88
C ASN A 24 -6.07 14.26 -6.39
N PHE A 25 -4.94 14.07 -7.08
CA PHE A 25 -4.92 13.67 -8.48
C PHE A 25 -5.66 12.35 -8.68
N LEU A 26 -5.30 11.31 -7.94
CA LEU A 26 -5.90 9.97 -8.08
C LEU A 26 -7.40 9.91 -7.74
N LEU A 27 -7.84 10.54 -6.65
CA LEU A 27 -9.17 10.33 -6.08
C LEU A 27 -10.17 11.43 -6.42
N TYR A 28 -9.69 12.62 -6.77
CA TYR A 28 -10.50 13.82 -6.94
C TYR A 28 -10.16 14.58 -8.22
N ASN A 29 -9.52 13.92 -9.19
CA ASN A 29 -9.13 14.51 -10.47
C ASN A 29 -8.37 15.85 -10.31
N GLY A 30 -7.48 15.92 -9.31
CA GLY A 30 -6.66 17.09 -9.02
C GLY A 30 -7.31 18.14 -8.10
N GLU A 31 -8.60 18.00 -7.77
CA GLU A 31 -9.24 18.90 -6.81
C GLU A 31 -8.62 18.74 -5.41
N GLN A 32 -8.31 19.89 -4.79
CA GLN A 32 -7.57 19.96 -3.53
C GLN A 32 -8.47 19.64 -2.31
N VAL A 33 -8.91 18.39 -2.21
CA VAL A 33 -9.83 17.92 -1.15
C VAL A 33 -9.06 17.45 0.09
N ILE A 34 -8.06 16.58 -0.09
CA ILE A 34 -7.17 16.12 0.99
C ILE A 34 -6.22 17.27 1.32
N LYS A 35 -6.20 17.69 2.59
CA LYS A 35 -5.31 18.76 3.05
C LYS A 35 -4.09 18.19 3.78
N PRO A 36 -2.86 18.68 3.52
CA PRO A 36 -1.64 18.19 4.16
C PRO A 36 -1.70 18.20 5.70
N ASP A 37 -2.37 19.22 6.28
CA ASP A 37 -2.52 19.36 7.74
C ASP A 37 -3.36 18.25 8.40
N GLN A 38 -4.21 17.57 7.61
CA GLN A 38 -5.04 16.47 8.10
C GLN A 38 -4.28 15.13 8.11
N LEU A 39 -3.17 15.04 7.40
CA LEU A 39 -2.39 13.81 7.27
C LEU A 39 -1.47 13.60 8.47
N LYS A 40 -1.54 12.40 9.03
CA LYS A 40 -0.64 11.92 10.08
C LYS A 40 0.22 10.80 9.52
N GLU A 41 1.53 10.90 9.72
CA GLU A 41 2.47 9.84 9.38
C GLU A 41 2.10 8.56 10.15
N ALA A 42 2.13 7.44 9.44
CA ALA A 42 2.02 6.13 10.03
C ALA A 42 3.39 5.45 10.00
N ASP A 43 3.69 4.70 11.05
CA ASP A 43 4.99 4.07 11.20
C ASP A 43 5.23 3.01 10.11
N THR A 44 6.22 3.27 9.25
CA THR A 44 6.64 2.39 8.16
C THR A 44 7.54 1.26 8.65
N ASP A 45 8.15 1.41 9.83
CA ASP A 45 9.25 0.55 10.27
C ASP A 45 8.77 -0.81 10.80
N GLU A 46 7.50 -0.92 11.19
CA GLU A 46 6.88 -2.17 11.64
C GLU A 46 6.29 -3.05 10.52
N LEU A 47 6.76 -2.92 9.28
CA LEU A 47 6.43 -3.85 8.18
C LEU A 47 7.09 -5.25 8.39
N THR A 48 7.06 -5.74 9.62
CA THR A 48 7.49 -7.07 10.05
C THR A 48 6.30 -8.01 9.90
N LEU A 49 6.21 -8.64 8.73
CA LEU A 49 5.25 -9.71 8.45
C LEU A 49 5.51 -10.91 9.39
N PRO A 50 4.51 -11.42 10.12
CA PRO A 50 4.69 -12.53 11.06
C PRO A 50 4.69 -13.93 10.42
N TYR A 51 4.77 -14.05 9.09
CA TYR A 51 4.69 -15.35 8.42
C TYR A 51 6.08 -15.91 8.16
N GLY A 52 6.45 -16.91 8.95
CA GLY A 52 7.64 -17.73 8.77
C GLY A 52 7.60 -18.88 9.78
N ASP A 53 6.74 -19.87 9.54
CA ASP A 53 6.71 -21.10 10.34
C ASP A 53 6.82 -22.33 9.44
N ASP A 54 7.85 -22.35 8.59
CA ASP A 54 8.21 -23.51 7.77
C ASP A 54 9.52 -23.31 7.01
N GLY A 55 10.58 -22.80 7.67
CA GLY A 55 11.99 -23.12 7.36
C GLY A 55 12.53 -22.95 5.92
N LYS A 56 11.74 -22.37 5.01
CA LYS A 56 12.07 -22.04 3.63
C LYS A 56 11.74 -20.59 3.43
N THR A 57 12.62 -19.76 3.97
CA THR A 57 12.63 -18.32 3.79
C THR A 57 12.82 -18.01 2.30
N VAL A 58 11.72 -17.96 1.53
CA VAL A 58 11.61 -16.95 0.48
C VAL A 58 11.42 -15.66 1.26
N THR A 59 12.54 -15.12 1.73
CA THR A 59 12.51 -14.07 2.74
C THR A 59 11.73 -12.90 2.19
N ILE A 60 10.75 -12.44 2.96
CA ILE A 60 10.02 -11.17 2.75
C ILE A 60 10.98 -10.00 2.49
N GLU A 61 12.25 -10.11 2.91
CA GLU A 61 13.36 -9.25 2.50
C GLU A 61 13.48 -9.06 0.97
N ARG A 62 13.18 -10.07 0.13
CA ARG A 62 13.17 -9.95 -1.34
C ARG A 62 12.03 -9.08 -1.86
N PHE A 63 10.91 -8.99 -1.13
CA PHE A 63 9.81 -8.08 -1.47
C PHE A 63 10.12 -6.63 -1.05
N ARG A 64 11.00 -6.44 -0.06
CA ARG A 64 11.49 -5.14 0.41
C ARG A 64 12.47 -4.49 -0.58
N ASP A 65 13.35 -5.27 -1.22
CA ASP A 65 14.54 -4.76 -1.94
C ASP A 65 14.25 -3.85 -3.16
N VAL A 66 13.02 -3.89 -3.68
CA VAL A 66 12.61 -3.13 -4.88
C VAL A 66 11.88 -1.84 -4.52
N ILE A 67 11.19 -1.77 -3.38
CA ILE A 67 10.55 -0.54 -2.93
C ILE A 67 11.60 0.31 -2.23
N LYS A 68 12.21 1.21 -3.01
CA LYS A 68 13.22 2.14 -2.48
C LYS A 68 12.62 3.10 -1.47
N SER A 69 11.34 3.41 -1.60
CA SER A 69 10.64 4.33 -0.71
C SER A 69 9.15 4.01 -0.63
N ALA A 70 8.65 3.92 0.60
CA ALA A 70 7.24 3.84 0.93
C ALA A 70 6.90 4.96 1.90
N ALA A 71 5.81 5.67 1.64
CA ALA A 71 5.24 6.65 2.56
C ALA A 71 3.84 6.18 2.95
N VAL A 72 3.53 6.18 4.25
CA VAL A 72 2.20 5.82 4.73
C VAL A 72 1.69 6.96 5.58
N MET A 73 0.52 7.47 5.21
CA MET A 73 -0.18 8.50 5.96
C MET A 73 -1.63 8.09 6.17
N LYS A 74 -2.28 8.69 7.15
CA LYS A 74 -3.70 8.44 7.41
C LYS A 74 -4.40 9.72 7.86
N ASP A 75 -5.69 9.77 7.59
CA ASP A 75 -6.63 10.70 8.20
C ASP A 75 -7.67 9.93 9.05
N GLU A 76 -8.78 10.57 9.40
CA GLU A 76 -9.86 9.93 10.18
C GLU A 76 -10.65 8.87 9.38
N ASN A 77 -10.59 8.93 8.05
CA ASN A 77 -11.43 8.16 7.15
C ASN A 77 -10.68 7.06 6.42
N ARG A 78 -9.37 7.19 6.20
CA ARG A 78 -8.58 6.35 5.29
C ARG A 78 -7.11 6.27 5.69
N ALA A 79 -6.48 5.17 5.32
CA ALA A 79 -5.04 5.01 5.26
C ALA A 79 -4.58 5.07 3.79
N TYR A 80 -3.48 5.76 3.56
CA TYR A 80 -2.91 6.05 2.26
C TYR A 80 -1.49 5.52 2.21
N VAL A 81 -1.12 4.88 1.10
CA VAL A 81 0.22 4.32 0.89
C VAL A 81 0.73 4.80 -0.46
N ILE A 82 1.88 5.46 -0.48
CA ILE A 82 2.64 5.69 -1.73
C ILE A 82 3.80 4.71 -1.78
N LEU A 83 3.88 3.96 -2.88
CA LEU A 83 5.00 3.10 -3.21
C LEU A 83 5.77 3.72 -4.38
N GLY A 84 6.98 4.21 -4.11
CA GLY A 84 7.87 4.75 -5.14
C GLY A 84 8.66 3.65 -5.82
N ILE A 85 8.61 3.63 -7.15
CA ILE A 85 9.42 2.75 -7.99
C ILE A 85 10.33 3.62 -8.85
N GLU A 86 11.63 3.50 -8.62
CA GLU A 86 12.63 4.15 -9.46
C GLU A 86 12.96 3.29 -10.68
N ASN A 87 13.31 3.91 -11.80
CA ASN A 87 13.82 3.18 -12.95
C ASN A 87 15.29 2.81 -12.74
N GLN A 88 15.54 1.58 -12.26
CA GLN A 88 16.79 0.88 -12.54
C GLN A 88 16.57 -0.59 -12.93
N THR A 89 17.00 -0.87 -14.17
CA THR A 89 17.26 -2.14 -14.88
C THR A 89 16.15 -3.17 -15.05
N GLU A 90 15.25 -3.41 -14.10
CA GLU A 90 14.12 -4.34 -14.33
C GLU A 90 12.85 -3.89 -13.58
N LEU A 91 11.88 -3.38 -14.35
CA LEU A 91 10.53 -3.12 -13.87
C LEU A 91 9.92 -4.45 -13.40
N HIS A 92 9.40 -4.48 -12.17
CA HIS A 92 8.97 -5.75 -11.59
C HIS A 92 7.54 -6.10 -12.04
N TYR A 93 7.40 -6.99 -13.02
CA TYR A 93 6.10 -7.37 -13.59
C TYR A 93 5.04 -7.89 -12.60
N ALA A 94 5.42 -8.27 -11.37
CA ALA A 94 4.46 -8.67 -10.32
C ALA A 94 3.90 -7.52 -9.44
N MET A 95 3.82 -6.28 -9.96
CA MET A 95 3.37 -5.13 -9.16
C MET A 95 1.97 -5.27 -8.54
N PRO A 96 0.92 -5.75 -9.24
CA PRO A 96 -0.41 -5.91 -8.63
C PRO A 96 -0.40 -6.79 -7.37
N VAL A 97 0.25 -7.96 -7.43
CA VAL A 97 0.37 -8.88 -6.28
C VAL A 97 1.17 -8.24 -5.12
N ARG A 98 2.19 -7.43 -5.45
CA ARG A 98 2.98 -6.72 -4.44
C ARG A 98 2.15 -5.67 -3.71
N ASN A 99 1.45 -4.80 -4.42
CA ASN A 99 0.59 -3.80 -3.79
C ASN A 99 -0.49 -4.47 -2.92
N MET A 100 -1.10 -5.54 -3.41
CA MET A 100 -2.07 -6.33 -2.65
C MET A 100 -1.50 -6.86 -1.33
N LEU A 101 -0.24 -7.33 -1.33
CA LEU A 101 0.45 -7.76 -0.11
C LEU A 101 0.64 -6.60 0.87
N TYR A 102 1.06 -5.43 0.39
CA TYR A 102 1.22 -4.24 1.24
C TYR A 102 -0.11 -3.80 1.87
N ASP A 103 -1.20 -3.76 1.09
CA ASP A 103 -2.53 -3.46 1.62
C ASP A 103 -2.95 -4.44 2.71
N SER A 104 -2.73 -5.74 2.47
CA SER A 104 -3.03 -6.81 3.43
C SER A 104 -2.25 -6.67 4.73
N ILE A 105 -0.98 -6.26 4.66
CA ILE A 105 -0.16 -5.96 5.83
C ILE A 105 -0.74 -4.79 6.61
N GLN A 106 -1.13 -3.71 5.93
CA GLN A 106 -1.71 -2.53 6.58
C GLN A 106 -3.03 -2.87 7.27
N TYR A 107 -3.92 -3.63 6.62
CA TYR A 107 -5.14 -4.12 7.27
C TYR A 107 -4.83 -4.99 8.49
N THR A 108 -3.86 -5.90 8.39
CA THR A 108 -3.43 -6.75 9.51
C THR A 108 -2.93 -5.91 10.70
N LYS A 109 -2.17 -4.83 10.43
CA LYS A 109 -1.73 -3.88 11.47
C LYS A 109 -2.93 -3.21 12.15
N GLN A 110 -3.92 -2.78 11.37
CA GLN A 110 -5.13 -2.15 11.93
C GLN A 110 -5.93 -3.10 12.82
N VAL A 111 -6.05 -4.38 12.42
CA VAL A 111 -6.69 -5.42 13.25
C VAL A 111 -5.92 -5.65 14.55
N LYS A 112 -4.59 -5.76 14.50
CA LYS A 112 -3.76 -5.91 15.70
C LYS A 112 -3.87 -4.70 16.63
N LYS A 113 -3.90 -3.50 16.06
CA LYS A 113 -4.09 -2.25 16.83
C LYS A 113 -5.42 -2.24 17.56
N LYS A 114 -6.49 -2.79 16.97
CA LYS A 114 -7.78 -2.94 17.66
C LYS A 114 -7.68 -3.88 18.86
N ALA A 115 -7.05 -5.04 18.69
CA ALA A 115 -6.80 -5.95 19.81
C ALA A 115 -6.07 -5.25 20.97
N SER A 116 -4.99 -4.52 20.68
CA SER A 116 -4.26 -3.75 21.70
C SER A 116 -5.10 -2.65 22.35
N GLU A 117 -5.91 -1.92 21.56
CA GLU A 117 -6.83 -0.89 22.08
C GLU A 117 -7.85 -1.50 23.05
N HIS A 118 -8.38 -2.70 22.79
CA HIS A 118 -9.30 -3.37 23.72
C HIS A 118 -8.62 -3.75 25.03
N ASP A 119 -7.41 -4.31 24.95
CA ASP A 119 -6.62 -4.71 26.12
C ASP A 119 -6.29 -3.50 27.00
N GLU A 120 -5.84 -2.39 26.40
CA GLU A 120 -5.53 -1.14 27.10
C GLU A 120 -6.78 -0.54 27.78
N ASN A 121 -7.94 -0.62 27.13
CA ASN A 121 -9.20 -0.12 27.66
C ASN A 121 -9.91 -1.12 28.59
N ASN A 122 -9.32 -2.29 28.87
CA ASN A 122 -9.92 -3.37 29.64
C ASN A 122 -11.31 -3.80 29.14
N GLU A 123 -11.53 -3.71 27.83
CA GLU A 123 -12.76 -4.17 27.21
C GLU A 123 -12.79 -5.70 27.19
N LYS A 124 -13.96 -6.27 27.49
CA LYS A 124 -14.12 -7.73 27.53
C LYS A 124 -14.82 -8.21 26.25
N PRO A 125 -14.31 -9.29 25.62
CA PRO A 125 -14.97 -9.87 24.48
C PRO A 125 -16.33 -10.44 24.88
N LYS A 126 -17.32 -10.29 23.99
CA LYS A 126 -18.70 -10.75 24.19
C LYS A 126 -18.94 -12.15 23.62
N SER A 127 -17.96 -12.72 22.92
CA SER A 127 -18.03 -14.07 22.38
C SER A 127 -16.66 -14.72 22.23
N SER A 128 -16.61 -16.04 22.12
CA SER A 128 -15.37 -16.78 21.84
C SER A 128 -14.71 -16.35 20.53
N GLY A 129 -15.50 -15.94 19.53
CA GLY A 129 -14.97 -15.42 18.27
C GLY A 129 -14.16 -14.15 18.46
N GLU A 130 -14.69 -13.18 19.22
CA GLU A 130 -14.00 -11.93 19.54
C GLU A 130 -12.76 -12.14 20.41
N PHE A 131 -12.81 -13.11 21.33
CA PHE A 131 -11.66 -13.47 22.15
C PHE A 131 -10.53 -14.08 21.31
N LEU A 132 -10.85 -14.96 20.36
CA LEU A 132 -9.85 -15.64 19.52
C LEU A 132 -9.27 -14.72 18.44
N SER A 133 -10.08 -13.84 17.85
CA SER A 133 -9.62 -12.94 16.79
C SER A 133 -8.92 -11.69 17.34
N GLY A 134 -9.23 -11.28 18.57
CA GLY A 134 -8.87 -9.96 19.09
C GLY A 134 -9.56 -8.81 18.36
N PHE A 135 -10.58 -9.10 17.55
CA PHE A 135 -11.33 -8.14 16.74
C PHE A 135 -12.82 -8.27 17.01
N TYR A 136 -13.43 -7.21 17.52
CA TYR A 136 -14.80 -7.21 18.01
C TYR A 136 -15.78 -6.94 16.87
N LYS A 137 -17.03 -7.42 16.99
CA LYS A 137 -18.04 -7.26 15.92
C LYS A 137 -18.33 -5.80 15.56
N THR A 138 -18.12 -4.90 16.51
CA THR A 138 -18.31 -3.46 16.35
C THR A 138 -17.11 -2.75 15.75
N ASP A 139 -15.95 -3.43 15.69
CA ASP A 139 -14.75 -2.81 15.16
C ASP A 139 -14.89 -2.49 13.68
N LYS A 140 -14.23 -1.39 13.33
CA LYS A 140 -14.04 -0.94 11.96
C LYS A 140 -12.56 -0.61 11.78
N ILE A 141 -12.07 -0.91 10.60
CA ILE A 141 -10.73 -0.52 10.13
C ILE A 141 -10.92 0.50 9.00
N LEU A 142 -9.91 1.34 8.83
CA LEU A 142 -9.84 2.29 7.74
C LEU A 142 -9.52 1.56 6.43
N PRO A 143 -10.16 1.94 5.31
CA PRO A 143 -9.74 1.50 3.98
C PRO A 143 -8.28 1.91 3.74
N VAL A 144 -7.54 1.06 3.03
CA VAL A 144 -6.18 1.31 2.57
C VAL A 144 -6.23 1.59 1.08
N ILE A 145 -5.67 2.72 0.65
CA ILE A 145 -5.54 3.11 -0.75
C ILE A 145 -4.05 3.21 -1.08
N THR A 146 -3.59 2.32 -1.95
CA THR A 146 -2.20 2.33 -2.42
C THR A 146 -2.09 2.95 -3.79
N LEU A 147 -1.15 3.89 -3.92
CA LEU A 147 -0.72 4.52 -5.15
C LEU A 147 0.73 4.13 -5.44
N THR A 148 0.99 3.65 -6.65
CA THR A 148 2.35 3.44 -7.16
C THR A 148 2.78 4.65 -7.97
N VAL A 149 3.95 5.21 -7.67
CA VAL A 149 4.55 6.29 -8.45
C VAL A 149 5.79 5.74 -9.15
N TYR A 150 5.77 5.72 -10.47
CA TYR A 150 6.89 5.30 -11.29
C TYR A 150 7.74 6.52 -11.68
N PHE A 151 9.00 6.55 -11.29
CA PHE A 151 9.93 7.67 -11.57
C PHE A 151 10.78 7.44 -12.82
N GLY A 152 10.44 6.44 -13.65
CA GLY A 152 11.14 6.18 -14.90
C GLY A 152 10.73 7.09 -16.04
N SER A 153 11.63 7.19 -17.02
CA SER A 153 11.39 7.87 -18.29
C SER A 153 10.78 6.96 -19.36
N ASP A 154 10.79 5.64 -19.14
CA ASP A 154 10.27 4.66 -20.10
C ASP A 154 8.75 4.52 -19.95
N GLU A 155 8.08 3.94 -20.95
CA GLU A 155 6.67 3.57 -20.81
C GLU A 155 6.49 2.44 -19.79
N TRP A 156 5.36 2.44 -19.09
CA TRP A 156 5.04 1.36 -18.18
C TRP A 156 4.64 0.10 -18.95
N ASP A 157 5.39 -0.99 -18.78
CA ASP A 157 5.18 -2.24 -19.53
C ASP A 157 4.74 -3.43 -18.66
N ALA A 158 4.44 -3.21 -17.37
CA ALA A 158 3.95 -4.27 -16.48
C ALA A 158 2.42 -4.38 -16.39
N PRO A 159 1.93 -5.56 -15.94
CA PRO A 159 0.54 -5.77 -15.51
C PRO A 159 -0.03 -4.61 -14.66
N ARG A 160 -1.22 -4.14 -15.05
CA ARG A 160 -2.00 -3.12 -14.33
C ARG A 160 -3.02 -3.72 -13.39
N ASP A 161 -3.28 -5.01 -13.49
CA ASP A 161 -4.26 -5.71 -12.67
C ASP A 161 -3.91 -7.18 -12.51
N LEU A 162 -4.48 -7.82 -11.49
CA LEU A 162 -4.19 -9.21 -11.16
C LEU A 162 -4.61 -10.16 -12.28
N HIS A 163 -5.77 -9.96 -12.90
CA HIS A 163 -6.28 -10.85 -13.95
C HIS A 163 -5.32 -10.92 -15.14
N SER A 164 -4.68 -9.80 -15.53
CA SER A 164 -3.65 -9.78 -16.57
C SER A 164 -2.39 -10.63 -16.24
N MET A 165 -2.22 -11.02 -14.98
CA MET A 165 -1.13 -11.89 -14.51
C MET A 165 -1.53 -13.38 -14.42
N LEU A 166 -2.83 -13.70 -14.43
CA LEU A 166 -3.33 -15.05 -14.16
C LEU A 166 -3.42 -15.87 -15.44
N ASP A 167 -2.84 -17.06 -15.41
CA ASP A 167 -3.04 -18.09 -16.44
C ASP A 167 -4.29 -18.92 -16.10
N ALA A 168 -5.46 -18.38 -16.41
CA ALA A 168 -6.76 -18.98 -16.11
C ALA A 168 -7.82 -18.63 -17.18
N ASP A 169 -8.84 -19.47 -17.32
CA ASP A 169 -9.97 -19.23 -18.21
C ASP A 169 -10.98 -18.23 -17.61
N GLU A 170 -11.82 -17.63 -18.46
CA GLU A 170 -12.83 -16.64 -18.06
C GLU A 170 -13.85 -17.16 -17.04
N GLU A 171 -14.18 -18.45 -17.05
CA GLU A 171 -15.11 -19.01 -16.06
C GLU A 171 -14.46 -19.07 -14.68
N THR A 172 -13.17 -19.41 -14.61
CA THR A 172 -12.39 -19.36 -13.37
C THR A 172 -12.21 -17.93 -12.84
N LEU A 173 -11.92 -16.95 -13.72
CA LEU A 173 -11.68 -15.55 -13.33
C LEU A 173 -12.89 -14.87 -12.67
N LYS A 174 -14.12 -15.33 -12.94
CA LYS A 174 -15.35 -14.82 -12.28
C LYS A 174 -15.38 -15.02 -10.76
N PHE A 175 -14.54 -15.93 -10.25
CA PHE A 175 -14.46 -16.24 -8.81
C PHE A 175 -13.22 -15.64 -8.14
N VAL A 176 -12.40 -14.88 -8.87
CA VAL A 176 -11.18 -14.26 -8.37
C VAL A 176 -11.34 -12.74 -8.44
N ASP A 177 -11.21 -12.05 -7.31
CA ASP A 177 -11.22 -10.59 -7.29
C ASP A 177 -10.07 -10.02 -8.13
N ASN A 178 -10.37 -9.04 -8.98
CA ASN A 178 -9.33 -8.37 -9.76
C ASN A 178 -8.73 -7.21 -8.98
N TYR A 179 -7.51 -7.36 -8.48
CA TYR A 179 -6.79 -6.26 -7.85
C TYR A 179 -6.24 -5.31 -8.91
N HIS A 180 -6.60 -4.03 -8.84
CA HIS A 180 -6.17 -3.00 -9.79
C HIS A 180 -5.04 -2.13 -9.21
N LEU A 181 -4.01 -1.90 -10.02
CA LEU A 181 -2.89 -1.02 -9.69
C LEU A 181 -3.30 0.45 -9.95
N HIS A 182 -3.29 1.28 -8.91
CA HIS A 182 -3.28 2.72 -9.10
C HIS A 182 -1.85 3.17 -9.39
N LEU A 183 -1.62 3.72 -10.58
CA LEU A 183 -0.29 4.11 -11.05
C LEU A 183 -0.29 5.56 -11.53
N ILE A 184 0.74 6.31 -11.13
CA ILE A 184 1.18 7.53 -11.80
C ILE A 184 2.51 7.22 -12.48
N ALA A 185 2.56 7.36 -13.80
CA ALA A 185 3.75 7.19 -14.63
C ALA A 185 3.94 8.43 -15.52
N PRO A 186 5.10 9.11 -15.47
CA PRO A 186 5.34 10.36 -16.20
C PRO A 186 5.10 10.27 -17.70
N ALA A 187 5.42 9.15 -18.33
CA ALA A 187 5.20 8.93 -19.76
C ALA A 187 3.71 8.89 -20.17
N GLU A 188 2.80 8.78 -19.20
CA GLU A 188 1.35 8.66 -19.43
C GLU A 188 0.56 9.91 -19.04
N ILE A 189 1.23 10.90 -18.44
CA ILE A 189 0.61 12.18 -18.09
C ILE A 189 0.67 13.07 -19.34
N ASN A 190 -0.48 13.46 -19.87
CA ASN A 190 -0.52 14.38 -20.99
C ASN A 190 -0.26 15.82 -20.50
N GLU A 191 0.29 16.70 -21.34
CA GLU A 191 0.57 18.10 -20.97
C GLU A 191 -0.70 18.92 -20.60
N GLU A 192 -1.90 18.35 -20.76
CA GLU A 192 -3.19 18.99 -20.44
C GLU A 192 -3.79 18.57 -19.08
N ASP A 193 -3.16 17.62 -18.37
CA ASP A 193 -3.56 17.12 -17.03
C ASP A 193 -2.83 17.86 -15.89
#